data_AF-A0A953W8R7-F1
#
_entry.id   AF-A0A953W8R7-F1
#
_cell.length_a   1.000
_cell.length_b   1.000
_cell.length_c   1.000
_cell.angle_alpha   90.00
_cell.angle_beta   90.00
_cell.angle_gamma   90.00
#
_symmetry.space_group_name_H-M   'P 1'
#
loop_
_entity.id
_entity.type
_entity.pdbx_description
1 polymer ?
#
loop_
_entity_poly.entity_id
_entity_poly.type
_entity_poly.pdbx_seq_one_letter_code
_entity_poly.pdbx_strand_id
1 'polypeptide(L)'
;MSETAGQYDRLIALFLDMMVVDRAAAASTLKNYGRDLQRFALFLKTRGECLQTAGADDISAWLVDLEAEGIAPSTAALKTSA
;
A
#
# COMPACT_ATOMS: atom_id res chain seq x y z
N MET A 1 -3.17 19.73 7.52
CA MET A 1 -3.60 18.44 6.91
C MET A 1 -2.96 18.15 5.54
N SER A 2 -2.06 19.01 5.01
CA SER A 2 -1.44 18.83 3.69
C SER A 2 -0.07 18.14 3.71
N GLU A 3 0.62 18.07 4.86
CA GLU A 3 1.96 17.49 4.96
C GLU A 3 1.96 15.94 4.88
N THR A 4 0.98 15.28 5.50
CA THR A 4 0.88 13.81 5.50
C THR A 4 0.56 13.23 4.14
N ALA A 5 -0.22 13.91 3.30
CA ALA A 5 -0.53 13.46 1.94
C ALA A 5 0.72 13.42 1.04
N GLY A 6 1.58 14.45 1.11
CA GLY A 6 2.84 14.48 0.36
C GLY A 6 3.88 13.50 0.89
N GLN A 7 3.83 13.18 2.19
CA GLN A 7 4.77 12.25 2.81
C GLN A 7 4.55 10.80 2.36
N TYR A 8 3.30 10.33 2.28
CA TYR A 8 3.02 8.95 1.82
C TYR A 8 3.30 8.79 0.32
N ASP A 9 3.02 9.80 -0.50
CA ASP A 9 3.34 9.77 -1.92
C ASP A 9 4.84 9.54 -2.15
N ARG A 10 5.69 10.20 -1.35
CA ARG A 10 7.14 9.98 -1.36
C ARG A 10 7.53 8.56 -0.93
N LEU A 11 6.93 8.01 0.11
CA LEU A 11 7.23 6.65 0.58
C LEU A 11 6.85 5.59 -0.46
N ILE A 12 5.68 5.77 -1.09
CA ILE A 12 5.23 4.89 -2.18
C ILE A 12 6.19 4.99 -3.37
N ALA A 13 6.58 6.21 -3.77
CA ALA A 13 7.53 6.41 -4.87
C ALA A 13 8.89 5.72 -4.60
N LEU A 14 9.44 5.86 -3.39
CA LEU A 14 10.70 5.21 -3.01
C LEU A 14 10.61 3.68 -3.04
N PHE A 15 9.51 3.11 -2.56
CA PHE A 15 9.28 1.67 -2.63
C PHE A 15 9.18 1.18 -4.08
N LEU A 16 8.44 1.90 -4.93
CA LEU A 16 8.29 1.53 -6.34
C LEU A 16 9.61 1.65 -7.10
N ASP A 17 10.45 2.65 -6.80
CA ASP A 17 11.80 2.78 -7.36
C ASP A 17 12.68 1.58 -6.98
N MET A 18 12.68 1.18 -5.71
CA MET A 18 13.36 -0.05 -5.25
C MET A 18 12.84 -1.29 -6.01
N MET A 19 11.53 -1.42 -6.24
CA MET A 19 10.97 -2.56 -6.99
C MET A 19 11.43 -2.60 -8.44
N VAL A 20 11.68 -1.44 -9.06
CA VAL A 20 12.26 -1.34 -10.41
C VAL A 20 13.70 -1.86 -10.38
N VAL A 21 14.52 -1.31 -9.48
CA VAL A 21 15.97 -1.54 -9.44
C VAL A 21 16.29 -2.98 -9.02
N ASP A 22 15.67 -3.43 -7.93
CA ASP A 22 16.09 -4.66 -7.25
C ASP A 22 15.36 -5.90 -7.76
N ARG A 23 14.12 -5.73 -8.24
CA ARG A 23 13.24 -6.84 -8.63
C ARG A 23 12.85 -6.85 -10.10
N ALA A 24 13.34 -5.90 -10.90
CA ALA A 24 12.99 -5.73 -12.31
C ALA A 24 11.46 -5.81 -12.54
N ALA A 25 10.68 -5.24 -11.62
CA ALA A 25 9.23 -5.37 -11.65
C ALA A 25 8.62 -4.72 -12.91
N ALA A 26 7.69 -5.41 -13.55
CA ALA A 26 7.00 -4.88 -14.73
C ALA A 26 6.17 -3.62 -14.39
N ALA A 27 6.02 -2.72 -15.37
CA ALA A 27 5.27 -1.48 -15.22
C ALA A 27 3.81 -1.68 -14.76
N SER A 28 3.16 -2.77 -15.21
CA SER A 28 1.82 -3.16 -14.75
C SER A 28 1.80 -3.50 -13.27
N THR A 29 2.80 -4.22 -12.79
CA THR A 29 2.98 -4.58 -11.38
C THR A 29 3.18 -3.33 -10.53
N LEU A 30 4.07 -2.42 -10.92
CA LEU A 30 4.32 -1.16 -10.20
C LEU A 30 3.06 -0.29 -10.11
N LYS A 31 2.30 -0.20 -11.21
CA LYS A 31 1.04 0.54 -11.25
C LYS A 31 0.00 -0.04 -10.31
N ASN A 32 -0.10 -1.37 -10.22
CA ASN A 32 -1.00 -2.02 -9.27
C ASN A 32 -0.56 -1.76 -7.83
N TYR A 33 0.72 -1.97 -7.51
CA TYR A 33 1.25 -1.66 -6.18
C TYR A 33 1.02 -0.21 -5.77
N GLY A 34 1.28 0.76 -6.65
CA GLY A 34 1.05 2.18 -6.35
C GLY A 34 -0.40 2.45 -5.98
N ARG A 35 -1.36 1.87 -6.73
CA ARG A 35 -2.80 2.00 -6.44
C ARG A 35 -3.18 1.34 -5.12
N ASP A 36 -2.68 0.13 -4.86
CA ASP A 36 -2.97 -0.61 -3.63
C ASP A 36 -2.42 0.13 -2.41
N LEU A 37 -1.18 0.63 -2.47
CA LEU A 37 -0.55 1.39 -1.38
C LEU A 37 -1.23 2.74 -1.15
N GLN A 38 -1.68 3.42 -2.20
CA GLN A 38 -2.48 4.65 -2.05
C GLN A 38 -3.82 4.36 -1.37
N ARG A 39 -4.49 3.27 -1.74
CA ARG A 39 -5.74 2.84 -1.09
C ARG A 39 -5.52 2.53 0.39
N PHE A 40 -4.48 1.76 0.71
CA PHE A 40 -4.14 1.46 2.10
C PHE A 40 -3.78 2.73 2.89
N ALA A 41 -3.03 3.66 2.31
CA ALA A 41 -2.73 4.94 2.96
C ALA A 41 -4.00 5.79 3.23
N LEU A 42 -5.01 5.70 2.37
CA LEU A 42 -6.31 6.34 2.60
C LEU A 42 -7.10 5.64 3.72
N PHE A 43 -7.08 4.30 3.75
CA PHE A 43 -7.68 3.52 4.83
C PHE A 43 -7.06 3.85 6.19
N LEU A 44 -5.73 3.91 6.28
CA LEU A 44 -5.04 4.25 7.53
C LEU A 44 -5.46 5.62 8.09
N LYS A 45 -5.75 6.60 7.22
CA LYS A 45 -6.25 7.91 7.66
C LYS A 45 -7.60 7.82 8.38
N THR A 46 -8.47 6.87 8.02
CA THR A 46 -9.76 6.68 8.71
C THR A 46 -9.56 6.16 10.14
N ARG A 47 -8.42 5.52 10.39
CA ARG A 47 -7.99 4.98 11.70
C ARG A 47 -7.09 5.94 12.49
N GLY A 48 -6.72 7.08 11.92
CA GLY A 48 -5.76 8.02 12.52
C GLY A 48 -4.30 7.57 12.41
N GLU A 49 -4.01 6.59 11.56
CA GLU A 49 -2.70 5.98 11.37
C GLU A 49 -2.03 6.39 10.06
N CYS A 50 -0.78 5.95 9.86
CA CYS A 50 -0.02 6.24 8.67
C CYS A 50 0.90 5.11 8.21
N LEU A 51 1.39 5.15 6.96
CA LEU A 51 2.27 4.11 6.42
C LEU A 51 3.55 3.87 7.25
N GLN A 52 3.98 4.85 8.06
CA GLN A 52 5.16 4.73 8.91
C GLN A 52 4.86 4.11 10.28
N THR A 53 3.61 4.20 10.75
CA THR A 53 3.19 3.74 12.08
C THR A 53 2.26 2.54 12.04
N ALA A 54 1.72 2.22 10.86
CA ALA A 54 0.81 1.11 10.64
C ALA A 54 1.42 -0.21 11.12
N GLY A 55 0.66 -0.92 11.93
CA GLY A 55 1.05 -2.21 12.50
C GLY A 55 0.29 -3.38 11.88
N ALA A 56 0.49 -4.56 12.48
CA ALA A 56 -0.21 -5.78 12.06
C ALA A 56 -1.74 -5.69 12.25
N ASP A 57 -2.21 -4.95 13.25
CA ASP A 57 -3.65 -4.71 13.46
C ASP A 57 -4.27 -3.94 12.29
N ASP A 58 -3.60 -2.89 11.82
CA ASP A 58 -4.09 -2.09 10.70
C ASP A 58 -4.11 -2.87 9.39
N ILE A 59 -3.12 -3.74 9.17
CA ILE A 59 -3.10 -4.65 8.02
C ILE A 59 -4.26 -5.65 8.12
N SER A 60 -4.52 -6.20 9.30
CA SER A 60 -5.62 -7.15 9.51
C SER A 60 -6.97 -6.47 9.27
N ALA A 61 -7.14 -5.25 9.80
CA ALA A 61 -8.35 -4.46 9.58
C ALA A 61 -8.54 -4.11 8.09
N TRP A 62 -7.46 -3.80 7.38
CA TRP A 62 -7.50 -3.54 5.93
C TRP A 62 -7.91 -4.76 5.12
N LEU A 63 -7.43 -5.95 5.48
CA LEU A 63 -7.83 -7.19 4.81
C LEU A 63 -9.32 -7.49 5.02
N VAL A 64 -9.85 -7.22 6.22
CA VAL A 64 -11.30 -7.33 6.51
C VAL A 64 -12.11 -6.32 5.71
N ASP A 65 -11.63 -5.07 5.59
CA ASP A 65 -12.28 -4.02 4.81
C ASP A 65 -12.35 -4.40 3.31
N LEU A 66 -11.26 -4.91 2.75
CA LEU A 66 -11.21 -5.40 1.37
C LEU A 66 -12.19 -6.55 1.12
N GLU A 67 -12.30 -7.49 2.08
CA GLU A 67 -13.26 -8.59 1.98
C GLU A 67 -14.71 -8.07 2.03
N ALA A 68 -14.99 -7.10 2.90
CA ALA A 68 -16.30 -6.47 3.00
C ALA A 68 -16.68 -5.69 1.72
N GLU A 69 -15.71 -5.11 1.02
CA GLU A 69 -15.90 -4.47 -0.29
C GLU A 69 -16.03 -5.47 -1.45
N GLY A 70 -15.87 -6.77 -1.20
CA GLY A 70 -15.86 -7.81 -2.25
C GLY A 70 -14.65 -7.69 -3.19
N ILE A 71 -13.61 -6.97 -2.77
CA ILE A 71 -12.37 -6.79 -3.53
C ILE A 71 -11.43 -7.92 -3.13
N ALA A 72 -11.14 -8.80 -4.08
CA ALA A 72 -10.08 -9.80 -3.86
C ALA A 72 -8.76 -9.06 -3.56
N PRO A 73 -8.06 -9.39 -2.47
CA PRO A 73 -6.80 -8.73 -2.15
C PRO A 73 -5.85 -8.92 -3.34
N SER A 74 -5.30 -7.83 -3.86
CA SER A 74 -4.42 -7.85 -5.03
C SER A 74 -3.34 -8.90 -4.83
N THR A 75 -3.37 -9.97 -5.63
CA THR A 75 -2.46 -11.11 -5.51
C THR A 75 -0.99 -10.70 -5.73
N ALA A 76 -0.74 -9.52 -6.31
CA ALA A 76 0.57 -8.90 -6.37
C ALA A 76 1.08 -8.50 -4.97
N ALA A 77 0.26 -7.82 -4.15
CA ALA A 77 0.65 -7.37 -2.82
C ALA A 77 0.96 -8.53 -1.86
N LEU A 78 0.23 -9.63 -1.95
CA LEU A 78 0.48 -10.83 -1.14
C LEU A 78 1.71 -11.64 -1.57
N LYS A 79 2.16 -11.55 -2.83
CA LYS A 79 3.24 -12.41 -3.36
C LYS A 79 4.65 -12.00 -2.94
N THR A 80 4.83 -10.91 -2.21
CA THR A 80 6.16 -10.38 -1.88
C THR A 80 6.62 -10.60 -0.44
N SER A 81 5.95 -11.48 0.31
CA SER A 81 6.44 -12.04 1.58
C SER A 81 7.12 -13.39 1.33
N ALA A 82 8.28 -13.39 0.68
CA ALA A 82 9.22 -14.52 0.62
C ALA A 82 10.62 -14.00 0.29
#